data_AF-A0A3M1XS49-F1
#
_entry.id   AF-A0A3M1XS49-F1
#
_cell.length_a   1.000
_cell.length_b   1.000
_cell.length_c   1.000
_cell.angle_alpha   90.00
_cell.angle_beta   90.00
_cell.angle_gamma   90.00
#
_symmetry.space_group_name_H-M   'P 1'
#
loop_
_entity.id
_entity.type
_entity.pdbx_description
1 polymer ?
#
loop_
_entity_poly.entity_id
_entity_poly.type
_entity_poly.pdbx_seq_one_letter_code
_entity_poly.pdbx_strand_id
1 'polypeptide(L)'
;MRYLIFWGISLWGLSLQGQAVWQVHLLNPSDSTAVPFARLQWWPDGAGAFTNLDGQARLPLPEKAGPTTLQIKAIGYDSLWQVQPRSGDIDTLWVPQGATSLEPVQLEGLTAREVVRRALASVSMTFADSSYAAYGFYRSFDEINGQYANLIELEGILLMLLQVQGSTLQAREALAVAALHRSPRWDPVPNPGERDFMELMWHNPVYHRRLSSLSPAWMNACTFDFDTITATHFRVHYVLAGYSSDNHGITSQEENPFQGEADEEGWLMIEREGLGIQSYERKTIRNPGFVYRQNNFVKPGNRFRAELVEGQLRCDFIKLNGRWYLSRLQRQYTNEYQAVFPQLKTYQIRSVFEWTSQYVTHERPQDPELVFDFQPQLRTLTTPKRVLSQTLPPIYGGDAERLYQEVGAWE
;
A
#
# COMPACT_ATOMS: atom_id res chain seq x y z
N MET A 1 52.14 29.38 -85.97
CA MET A 1 50.71 29.26 -85.59
C MET A 1 50.17 28.01 -86.29
N ARG A 2 49.63 26.97 -85.69
CA ARG A 2 49.26 26.61 -84.31
C ARG A 2 49.39 25.08 -84.21
N TYR A 3 49.78 24.59 -83.04
CA TYR A 3 49.82 23.17 -82.66
C TYR A 3 48.45 22.51 -82.77
N LEU A 4 48.40 21.22 -83.12
CA LEU A 4 47.29 20.35 -82.73
C LEU A 4 47.82 18.95 -82.41
N ILE A 5 47.55 18.58 -81.16
CA ILE A 5 48.06 17.47 -80.38
C ILE A 5 47.07 16.30 -80.49
N PHE A 6 47.63 15.09 -80.57
CA PHE A 6 46.99 13.79 -80.40
C PHE A 6 46.22 13.68 -79.07
N TRP A 7 44.98 13.15 -79.08
CA TRP A 7 44.45 12.35 -77.98
C TRP A 7 43.56 11.25 -78.56
N GLY A 8 44.10 10.02 -78.56
CA GLY A 8 43.31 8.81 -78.77
C GLY A 8 42.52 8.50 -77.51
N ILE A 9 41.19 8.42 -77.63
CA ILE A 9 40.31 7.91 -76.59
C ILE A 9 40.18 6.41 -76.82
N SER A 10 40.89 5.64 -76.00
CA SER A 10 40.66 4.21 -75.81
C SER A 10 39.40 4.04 -74.96
N LEU A 11 38.31 3.63 -75.61
CA LEU A 11 37.11 3.11 -74.96
C LEU A 11 37.45 1.74 -74.35
N TRP A 12 37.92 1.74 -73.10
CA TRP A 12 37.97 0.55 -72.27
C TRP A 12 36.52 0.14 -71.96
N GLY A 13 36.09 -0.99 -72.53
CA GLY A 13 34.86 -1.64 -72.13
C GLY A 13 34.97 -2.07 -70.67
N LEU A 14 34.36 -1.28 -69.78
CA LEU A 14 34.08 -1.72 -68.42
C LEU A 14 33.08 -2.88 -68.53
N SER A 15 33.55 -4.10 -68.32
CA SER A 15 32.64 -5.22 -68.03
C SER A 15 31.95 -4.89 -66.71
N LEU A 16 30.67 -4.54 -66.80
CA LEU A 16 29.76 -4.59 -65.66
C LEU A 16 29.70 -6.04 -65.19
N GLN A 17 30.58 -6.41 -64.26
CA GLN A 17 30.44 -7.64 -63.50
C GLN A 17 29.19 -7.46 -62.63
N GLY A 18 28.07 -8.01 -63.09
CA GLY A 18 26.85 -8.08 -62.29
C GLY A 18 27.16 -8.79 -60.98
N GLN A 19 26.87 -8.14 -59.86
CA GLN A 19 27.00 -8.74 -58.54
C GLN A 19 26.17 -10.02 -58.51
N ALA A 20 26.78 -11.14 -58.15
CA ALA A 20 26.08 -12.40 -58.11
C ALA A 20 25.02 -12.36 -57.00
N VAL A 21 23.79 -12.79 -57.33
CA VAL A 21 22.62 -12.73 -56.45
C VAL A 21 22.12 -14.14 -56.18
N TRP A 22 21.74 -14.40 -54.94
CA TRP A 22 20.99 -15.57 -54.53
C TRP A 22 19.50 -15.25 -54.48
N GLN A 23 18.69 -16.08 -55.14
CA GLN A 23 17.25 -15.94 -55.13
C GLN A 23 16.65 -16.91 -54.14
N VAL A 24 15.76 -16.43 -53.28
CA VAL A 24 15.14 -17.24 -52.23
C VAL A 24 13.64 -17.05 -52.19
N HIS A 25 12.92 -18.09 -51.80
CA HIS A 25 11.48 -18.10 -51.58
C HIS A 25 11.20 -18.66 -50.18
N LEU A 26 10.67 -17.84 -49.28
CA LEU A 26 10.37 -18.24 -47.91
C LEU A 26 8.94 -18.73 -47.79
N LEU A 27 8.78 -19.95 -47.31
CA LEU A 27 7.49 -20.59 -47.07
C LEU A 27 7.38 -21.07 -45.62
N ASN A 28 6.17 -21.04 -45.08
CA ASN A 28 5.86 -21.69 -43.81
C ASN A 28 5.67 -23.20 -44.02
N PRO A 29 6.39 -24.08 -43.30
CA PRO A 29 6.26 -25.53 -43.45
C PRO A 29 4.87 -26.08 -43.09
N SER A 30 4.06 -25.38 -42.28
CA SER A 30 2.75 -25.90 -41.86
C SER A 30 1.68 -25.83 -42.96
N ASP A 31 1.70 -24.78 -43.77
CA ASP A 31 0.63 -24.47 -44.72
C ASP A 31 1.12 -24.03 -46.11
N SER A 32 2.44 -24.03 -46.33
CA SER A 32 3.07 -23.56 -47.56
C SER A 32 2.75 -22.12 -47.94
N THR A 33 2.29 -21.30 -46.99
CA THR A 33 2.06 -19.87 -47.24
C THR A 33 3.39 -19.14 -47.34
N ALA A 34 3.44 -18.15 -48.24
CA ALA A 34 4.59 -17.28 -48.38
C ALA A 34 4.81 -16.45 -47.11
N VAL A 35 6.07 -16.19 -46.75
CA VAL A 35 6.42 -15.30 -45.64
C VAL A 35 6.80 -13.92 -46.20
N PRO A 36 5.85 -12.98 -46.32
CA PRO A 36 6.12 -11.68 -46.92
C PRO A 36 6.83 -10.74 -45.95
N PHE A 37 7.54 -9.75 -46.51
CA PHE A 37 8.22 -8.68 -45.77
C PHE A 37 9.22 -9.14 -44.70
N ALA A 38 9.70 -10.38 -44.79
CA ALA A 38 10.73 -10.90 -43.93
C ALA A 38 12.07 -10.25 -44.27
N ARG A 39 12.79 -9.77 -43.26
CA ARG A 39 14.18 -9.31 -43.40
C ARG A 39 15.10 -10.52 -43.44
N LEU A 40 15.84 -10.64 -44.52
CA LEU A 40 16.86 -11.65 -44.75
C LEU A 40 18.21 -10.96 -44.75
N GLN A 41 19.11 -11.35 -43.86
CA GLN A 41 20.39 -10.68 -43.70
C GLN A 41 21.50 -11.67 -43.42
N TRP A 42 22.66 -11.48 -44.04
CA TRP A 42 23.85 -12.24 -43.66
C TRP A 42 24.31 -11.85 -42.26
N TRP A 43 24.42 -12.83 -41.37
CA TRP A 43 24.83 -12.60 -39.98
C TRP A 43 26.36 -12.43 -39.87
N PRO A 44 26.89 -11.55 -39.01
CA PRO A 44 26.16 -10.65 -38.10
C PRO A 44 25.67 -9.34 -38.75
N ASP A 45 26.46 -8.72 -39.62
CA ASP A 45 26.19 -7.36 -40.12
C ASP A 45 26.34 -7.25 -41.65
N GLY A 46 26.06 -8.33 -42.37
CA GLY A 46 26.18 -8.33 -43.83
C GLY A 46 24.97 -7.72 -44.54
N ALA A 47 25.06 -7.66 -45.88
CA ALA A 47 23.99 -7.19 -46.73
C ALA A 47 22.71 -8.02 -46.53
N GLY A 48 21.56 -7.41 -46.80
CA GLY A 48 20.26 -8.05 -46.66
C GLY A 48 19.24 -7.57 -47.68
N ALA A 49 18.10 -8.24 -47.70
CA ALA A 49 16.94 -7.91 -48.53
C ALA A 49 15.65 -8.19 -47.75
N PHE A 50 14.53 -7.72 -48.29
CA PHE A 50 13.21 -8.07 -47.80
C PHE A 50 12.50 -8.97 -48.79
N THR A 51 11.72 -9.94 -48.30
CA THR A 51 10.82 -10.71 -49.16
C THR A 51 9.64 -9.84 -49.65
N ASN A 52 9.21 -10.09 -50.88
CA ASN A 52 8.01 -9.47 -51.46
C ASN A 52 6.72 -10.14 -50.95
N LEU A 53 5.56 -9.78 -51.52
CA LEU A 53 4.26 -10.38 -51.19
C LEU A 53 4.21 -11.90 -51.41
N ASP A 54 4.98 -12.39 -52.38
CA ASP A 54 5.10 -13.81 -52.71
C ASP A 54 6.20 -14.52 -51.90
N GLY A 55 6.77 -13.88 -50.86
CA GLY A 55 7.81 -14.47 -50.04
C GLY A 55 9.18 -14.57 -50.74
N GLN A 56 9.36 -13.95 -51.90
CA GLN A 56 10.60 -14.02 -52.69
C GLN A 56 11.53 -12.84 -52.40
N ALA A 57 12.84 -13.10 -52.36
CA ALA A 57 13.86 -12.07 -52.22
C ALA A 57 15.10 -12.35 -53.08
N ARG A 58 15.88 -11.29 -53.31
CA ARG A 58 17.15 -11.32 -54.03
C ARG A 58 18.24 -10.78 -53.12
N LEU A 59 19.11 -11.66 -52.63
CA LEU A 59 20.21 -11.30 -51.73
C LEU A 59 21.53 -11.23 -52.50
N PRO A 60 22.33 -10.15 -52.33
CA PRO A 60 23.70 -10.13 -52.82
C PRO A 60 24.51 -11.26 -52.16
N LEU A 61 25.23 -12.05 -52.96
CA LEU A 61 26.10 -13.09 -52.42
C LEU A 61 27.28 -12.47 -51.63
N PRO A 62 27.66 -13.04 -50.48
CA PRO A 62 28.89 -12.65 -49.80
C PRO A 62 30.10 -12.98 -50.69
N GLU A 63 31.18 -12.19 -50.59
CA GLU A 63 32.40 -12.36 -51.41
C GLU A 63 33.07 -13.74 -51.26
N LYS A 64 32.79 -14.44 -50.16
CA LYS A 64 33.33 -15.77 -49.88
C LYS A 64 32.31 -16.85 -50.27
N ALA A 65 32.65 -17.64 -51.28
CA ALA A 65 31.88 -18.82 -51.66
C ALA A 65 32.03 -19.91 -50.57
N GLY A 66 31.02 -20.06 -49.72
CA GLY A 66 31.00 -21.07 -48.67
C GLY A 66 29.70 -21.06 -47.86
N PRO A 67 29.50 -22.07 -46.98
CA PRO A 67 28.42 -22.05 -46.00
C PRO A 67 28.46 -20.77 -45.17
N THR A 68 27.32 -20.10 -45.04
CA THR A 68 27.19 -18.85 -44.31
C THR A 68 25.89 -18.84 -43.51
N THR A 69 25.78 -17.92 -42.55
CA THR A 69 24.62 -17.79 -41.68
C THR A 69 23.68 -16.70 -42.19
N LEU A 70 22.43 -17.07 -42.44
CA LEU A 70 21.34 -16.17 -42.77
C LEU A 70 20.46 -15.94 -41.54
N GLN A 71 20.27 -14.69 -41.15
CA GLN A 71 19.25 -14.29 -40.20
C GLN A 71 17.94 -13.97 -40.92
N ILE A 72 16.84 -14.55 -40.43
CA ILE A 72 15.49 -14.35 -40.94
C ILE A 72 14.65 -13.73 -39.82
N LYS A 73 14.12 -12.51 -40.06
CA LYS A 73 13.29 -11.77 -39.10
C LYS A 73 11.98 -11.30 -39.71
N ALA A 74 10.86 -11.67 -39.10
CA ALA A 74 9.50 -11.21 -39.42
C ALA A 74 8.61 -11.32 -38.17
N ILE A 75 7.35 -10.88 -38.24
CA ILE A 75 6.39 -11.07 -37.14
C ILE A 75 6.16 -12.56 -36.92
N GLY A 76 6.55 -13.08 -35.76
CA GLY A 76 6.50 -14.52 -35.45
C GLY A 76 7.66 -15.35 -36.01
N TYR A 77 8.69 -14.73 -36.57
CA TYR A 77 9.88 -15.42 -37.08
C TYR A 77 11.16 -14.71 -36.60
N ASP A 78 12.01 -15.41 -35.85
CA ASP A 78 13.38 -14.97 -35.55
C ASP A 78 14.27 -16.21 -35.52
N SER A 79 15.08 -16.41 -36.56
CA SER A 79 15.91 -17.61 -36.70
C SER A 79 17.21 -17.36 -37.43
N LEU A 80 18.21 -18.19 -37.13
CA LEU A 80 19.52 -18.23 -37.80
C LEU A 80 19.64 -19.56 -38.55
N TRP A 81 19.97 -19.49 -39.85
CA TRP A 81 20.05 -20.64 -40.73
C TRP A 81 21.45 -20.76 -41.35
N GLN A 82 22.03 -21.95 -41.31
CA GLN A 82 23.22 -22.24 -42.12
C GLN A 82 22.77 -22.57 -43.54
N VAL A 83 23.24 -21.81 -44.51
CA VAL A 83 22.87 -21.95 -45.93
C VAL A 83 24.11 -21.97 -46.80
N GLN A 84 24.04 -22.63 -47.96
CA GLN A 84 25.09 -22.62 -48.97
C GLN A 84 24.53 -21.98 -50.23
N PRO A 85 24.60 -20.65 -50.35
CA PRO A 85 23.88 -19.92 -51.39
C PRO A 85 24.53 -20.14 -52.76
N ARG A 86 23.71 -20.24 -53.81
CA ARG A 86 24.15 -20.50 -55.19
C ARG A 86 23.58 -19.42 -56.11
N SER A 87 24.33 -18.99 -57.11
CA SER A 87 23.76 -18.08 -58.12
C SER A 87 22.88 -18.86 -59.10
N GLY A 88 21.81 -18.22 -59.58
CA GLY A 88 20.89 -18.80 -60.56
C GLY A 88 19.52 -19.10 -59.98
N ASP A 89 19.30 -20.36 -59.61
CA ASP A 89 17.99 -20.90 -59.20
C ASP A 89 17.43 -20.28 -57.92
N ILE A 90 16.10 -20.36 -57.77
CA ILE A 90 15.39 -19.90 -56.57
C ILE A 90 15.39 -21.04 -55.55
N ASP A 91 16.10 -20.84 -54.44
CA ASP A 91 16.07 -21.78 -53.32
C ASP A 91 14.83 -21.54 -52.45
N THR A 92 14.13 -22.61 -52.07
CA THR A 92 12.99 -22.53 -51.15
C THR A 92 13.44 -22.80 -49.73
N LEU A 93 13.18 -21.84 -48.82
CA LEU A 93 13.47 -21.96 -47.39
C LEU A 93 12.16 -22.16 -46.62
N TRP A 94 12.06 -23.29 -45.92
CA TRP A 94 10.91 -23.64 -45.10
C TRP A 94 11.14 -23.19 -43.65
N VAL A 95 10.66 -22.00 -43.30
CA VAL A 95 10.93 -21.37 -42.00
C VAL A 95 9.72 -21.58 -41.08
N PRO A 96 9.85 -22.35 -39.98
CA PRO A 96 8.75 -22.51 -39.04
C PRO A 96 8.48 -21.21 -38.30
N GLN A 97 7.21 -20.86 -38.14
CA GLN A 97 6.80 -19.75 -37.29
C GLN A 97 7.10 -20.11 -35.83
N GLY A 98 7.84 -19.25 -35.12
CA GLY A 98 8.04 -19.39 -33.69
C GLY A 98 6.72 -19.11 -32.97
N ALA A 99 6.12 -20.15 -32.37
CA ALA A 99 4.99 -19.95 -31.48
C ALA A 99 5.49 -19.25 -30.21
N THR A 100 5.13 -17.98 -30.02
CA THR A 100 5.24 -17.37 -28.70
C THR A 100 4.12 -17.95 -27.85
N SER A 101 4.43 -18.94 -27.01
CA SER A 101 3.50 -19.45 -26.02
C SER A 101 3.16 -18.31 -25.07
N LEU A 102 1.94 -17.79 -25.15
CA LEU A 102 1.41 -16.89 -24.14
C LEU A 102 0.94 -17.76 -22.97
N GLU A 103 1.50 -17.52 -21.79
CA GLU A 103 1.03 -18.15 -20.56
C GLU A 103 -0.48 -17.90 -20.42
N PRO A 104 -1.31 -18.94 -20.23
CA PRO A 104 -2.73 -18.76 -20.00
C PRO A 104 -2.92 -17.96 -18.71
N VAL A 105 -3.56 -16.79 -18.82
CA VAL A 105 -3.89 -15.97 -17.65
C VAL A 105 -5.13 -16.55 -16.99
N GLN A 106 -4.98 -17.02 -15.75
CA GLN A 106 -6.09 -17.48 -14.94
C GLN A 106 -6.88 -16.28 -14.42
N LEU A 107 -8.12 -16.12 -14.88
CA LEU A 107 -9.04 -15.11 -14.38
C LEU A 107 -9.74 -15.64 -13.13
N GLU A 108 -9.36 -15.16 -11.94
CA GLU A 108 -10.12 -15.41 -10.70
C GLU A 108 -11.13 -14.28 -10.48
N GLY A 109 -12.43 -14.62 -10.45
CA GLY A 109 -13.47 -13.71 -10.01
C GLY A 109 -13.57 -13.75 -8.48
N LEU A 110 -13.05 -12.72 -7.80
CA LEU A 110 -13.16 -12.58 -6.34
C LEU A 110 -14.30 -11.64 -5.98
N THR A 111 -15.09 -12.03 -4.98
CA THR A 111 -16.04 -11.11 -4.32
C THR A 111 -15.28 -10.11 -3.44
N ALA A 112 -15.92 -8.98 -3.11
CA ALA A 112 -15.34 -7.98 -2.22
C ALA A 112 -14.98 -8.56 -0.84
N ARG A 113 -15.83 -9.43 -0.30
CA ARG A 113 -15.57 -10.18 0.94
C ARG A 113 -14.31 -11.04 0.83
N GLU A 114 -14.12 -11.74 -0.28
CA GLU A 114 -12.94 -12.59 -0.49
C GLU A 114 -11.67 -11.76 -0.63
N VAL A 115 -11.72 -10.62 -1.32
CA VAL A 115 -10.59 -9.67 -1.40
C VAL A 115 -10.20 -9.19 0.00
N VAL A 116 -11.15 -8.72 0.80
CA VAL A 116 -10.88 -8.28 2.19
C VAL A 116 -10.32 -9.44 3.02
N ARG A 117 -10.89 -10.63 2.92
CA ARG A 117 -10.40 -11.81 3.65
C ARG A 117 -8.97 -12.17 3.27
N ARG A 118 -8.63 -12.16 1.98
CA ARG A 118 -7.27 -12.44 1.49
C ARG A 118 -6.29 -11.34 1.93
N ALA A 119 -6.69 -10.07 1.86
CA ALA A 119 -5.88 -8.94 2.34
C ALA A 119 -5.60 -9.02 3.84
N LEU A 120 -6.61 -9.33 4.66
CA LEU A 120 -6.43 -9.52 6.10
C LEU A 120 -5.56 -10.74 6.44
N ALA A 121 -5.56 -11.77 5.59
CA ALA A 121 -4.70 -12.94 5.75
C ALA A 121 -3.26 -12.69 5.30
N SER A 122 -3.03 -11.72 4.40
CA SER A 122 -1.70 -11.36 3.90
C SER A 122 -1.01 -10.26 4.73
N VAL A 123 -1.64 -9.71 5.76
CA VAL A 123 -1.09 -8.61 6.58
C VAL A 123 0.32 -8.92 7.07
N SER A 124 0.59 -10.10 7.65
CA SER A 124 1.93 -10.45 8.15
C SER A 124 3.01 -10.57 7.05
N MET A 125 2.60 -10.71 5.78
CA MET A 125 3.49 -10.79 4.62
C MET A 125 3.62 -9.48 3.85
N THR A 126 2.72 -8.52 4.07
CA THR A 126 2.63 -7.28 3.27
C THR A 126 2.98 -6.05 4.10
N PHE A 127 2.78 -6.09 5.41
CA PHE A 127 3.17 -5.02 6.33
C PHE A 127 4.58 -5.25 6.86
N ALA A 128 5.09 -4.27 7.61
CA ALA A 128 6.34 -4.36 8.34
C ALA A 128 6.47 -5.72 9.05
N ASP A 129 7.59 -6.40 8.78
CA ASP A 129 7.91 -7.74 9.29
C ASP A 129 8.86 -7.71 10.50
N SER A 130 9.32 -6.52 10.87
CA SER A 130 10.15 -6.24 12.03
C SER A 130 9.72 -4.93 12.68
N SER A 131 10.05 -4.80 13.96
CA SER A 131 9.81 -3.58 14.72
C SER A 131 10.45 -2.37 14.05
N TYR A 132 9.83 -1.20 14.18
CA TYR A 132 10.29 0.04 13.54
C TYR A 132 9.96 1.27 14.39
N ALA A 133 10.65 2.37 14.10
CA ALA A 133 10.36 3.69 14.62
C ALA A 133 9.71 4.56 13.55
N ALA A 134 8.66 5.29 13.90
CA ALA A 134 7.98 6.25 13.04
C ALA A 134 8.13 7.66 13.63
N TYR A 135 8.81 8.54 12.90
CA TYR A 135 8.99 9.93 13.30
C TYR A 135 7.79 10.72 12.83
N GLY A 136 7.21 11.51 13.73
CA GLY A 136 5.92 12.09 13.44
C GLY A 136 5.47 13.19 14.39
N PHE A 137 4.27 13.65 14.07
CA PHE A 137 3.56 14.68 14.80
C PHE A 137 2.24 14.10 15.29
N TYR A 138 1.98 14.26 16.58
CA TYR A 138 0.66 13.99 17.17
C TYR A 138 -0.03 15.29 17.57
N ARG A 139 -1.34 15.32 17.36
CA ARG A 139 -2.20 16.40 17.81
C ARG A 139 -3.49 15.82 18.37
N SER A 140 -3.93 16.37 19.48
CA SER A 140 -5.29 16.18 19.97
C SER A 140 -5.88 17.47 20.48
N PHE A 141 -7.18 17.64 20.33
CA PHE A 141 -7.93 18.76 20.88
C PHE A 141 -9.39 18.38 21.04
N ASP A 142 -10.11 19.19 21.82
CA ASP A 142 -11.54 19.11 21.94
C ASP A 142 -12.20 20.32 21.27
N GLU A 143 -13.38 20.11 20.69
CA GLU A 143 -14.31 21.16 20.31
C GLU A 143 -15.53 21.05 21.23
N ILE A 144 -15.65 21.99 22.18
CA ILE A 144 -16.70 22.05 23.20
C ILE A 144 -17.70 23.12 22.78
N ASN A 145 -18.92 22.72 22.41
CA ASN A 145 -19.97 23.63 21.93
C ASN A 145 -19.49 24.57 20.80
N GLY A 146 -18.65 24.06 19.89
CA GLY A 146 -18.09 24.83 18.77
C GLY A 146 -16.82 25.64 19.10
N GLN A 147 -16.29 25.54 20.33
CA GLN A 147 -15.07 26.23 20.76
C GLN A 147 -13.92 25.25 20.97
N TYR A 148 -12.75 25.56 20.39
CA TYR A 148 -11.54 24.76 20.56
C TYR A 148 -11.01 24.86 21.99
N ALA A 149 -10.65 23.71 22.57
CA ALA A 149 -10.10 23.55 23.91
C ALA A 149 -9.12 22.37 23.96
N ASN A 150 -8.36 22.26 25.05
CA ASN A 150 -7.56 21.07 25.36
C ASN A 150 -6.56 20.66 24.27
N LEU A 151 -6.01 21.63 23.52
CA LEU A 151 -4.98 21.38 22.52
C LEU A 151 -3.73 20.77 23.17
N ILE A 152 -3.29 19.66 22.60
CA ILE A 152 -1.99 19.02 22.81
C ILE A 152 -1.40 18.80 21.42
N GLU A 153 -0.17 19.25 21.23
CA GLU A 153 0.62 18.97 20.03
C GLU A 153 1.99 18.46 20.49
N LEU A 154 2.48 17.41 19.85
CA LEU A 154 3.79 16.88 20.13
C LEU A 154 4.51 16.47 18.85
N GLU A 155 5.81 16.68 18.88
CA GLU A 155 6.76 16.05 17.97
C GLU A 155 7.35 14.84 18.69
N GLY A 156 7.39 13.69 18.02
CA GLY A 156 7.79 12.46 18.68
C GLY A 156 8.13 11.31 17.76
N ILE A 157 8.56 10.23 18.40
CA ILE A 157 8.94 8.97 17.77
C ILE A 157 8.01 7.89 18.31
N LEU A 158 7.18 7.33 17.44
CA LEU A 158 6.36 6.16 17.73
C LEU A 158 7.19 4.90 17.49
N LEU A 159 7.45 4.16 18.56
CA LEU A 159 8.09 2.86 18.51
C LEU A 159 7.01 1.79 18.34
N MET A 160 7.11 1.01 17.27
CA MET A 160 6.19 -0.06 16.90
C MET A 160 6.89 -1.40 17.09
N LEU A 161 6.52 -2.13 18.15
CA LEU A 161 7.08 -3.46 18.42
C LEU A 161 6.15 -4.53 17.92
N LEU A 162 6.58 -5.18 16.85
CA LEU A 162 5.72 -6.09 16.11
C LEU A 162 5.83 -7.51 16.65
N GLN A 163 4.69 -8.16 16.79
CA GLN A 163 4.57 -9.56 17.15
C GLN A 163 3.75 -10.27 16.07
N VAL A 164 4.40 -11.20 15.36
CA VAL A 164 3.76 -12.03 14.34
C VAL A 164 3.33 -13.34 14.95
N GLN A 165 2.02 -13.63 14.90
CA GLN A 165 1.46 -14.93 15.31
C GLN A 165 0.61 -15.49 14.16
N GLY A 166 1.23 -16.34 13.34
CA GLY A 166 0.62 -16.87 12.13
C GLY A 166 0.33 -15.77 11.10
N SER A 167 -0.93 -15.63 10.69
CA SER A 167 -1.41 -14.56 9.79
C SER A 167 -1.79 -13.27 10.51
N THR A 168 -1.57 -13.20 11.83
CA THR A 168 -1.93 -12.02 12.63
C THR A 168 -0.67 -11.22 12.94
N LEU A 169 -0.74 -9.93 12.68
CA LEU A 169 0.27 -8.96 13.09
C LEU A 169 -0.30 -8.15 14.25
N GLN A 170 0.44 -8.05 15.34
CA GLN A 170 0.10 -7.21 16.48
C GLN A 170 1.23 -6.23 16.74
N ALA A 171 0.92 -5.08 17.32
CA ALA A 171 1.92 -4.14 17.78
C ALA A 171 1.76 -3.85 19.27
N ARG A 172 2.89 -3.60 19.92
CA ARG A 172 2.97 -2.84 21.16
C ARG A 172 3.62 -1.51 20.85
N GLU A 173 2.99 -0.43 21.27
CA GLU A 173 3.43 0.91 20.98
C GLU A 173 4.06 1.59 22.19
N ALA A 174 5.04 2.45 21.92
CA ALA A 174 5.54 3.44 22.87
C ALA A 174 5.79 4.75 22.14
N LEU A 175 5.62 5.88 22.82
CA LEU A 175 5.84 7.21 22.24
C LEU A 175 6.96 7.93 22.99
N ALA A 176 8.02 8.29 22.27
CA ALA A 176 9.03 9.24 22.73
C ALA A 176 8.60 10.65 22.33
N VAL A 177 8.65 11.60 23.25
CA VAL A 177 8.25 12.99 23.03
C VAL A 177 9.49 13.86 22.95
N ALA A 178 9.74 14.46 21.79
CA ALA A 178 10.84 15.39 21.57
C ALA A 178 10.45 16.83 21.91
N ALA A 179 9.22 17.23 21.59
CA ALA A 179 8.67 18.53 21.93
C ALA A 179 7.18 18.42 22.27
N LEU A 180 6.71 19.24 23.20
CA LEU A 180 5.32 19.25 23.66
C LEU A 180 4.81 20.68 23.78
N HIS A 181 3.70 20.95 23.09
CA HIS A 181 2.90 22.15 23.24
C HIS A 181 1.53 21.79 23.81
N ARG A 182 1.05 22.54 24.81
CA ARG A 182 -0.26 22.32 25.42
C ARG A 182 -0.94 23.63 25.79
N SER A 183 -2.24 23.68 25.56
CA SER A 183 -3.11 24.74 26.10
C SER A 183 -3.50 24.43 27.55
N PRO A 184 -3.97 25.44 28.31
CA PRO A 184 -4.62 25.19 29.60
C PRO A 184 -5.80 24.23 29.44
N ARG A 185 -5.86 23.23 30.33
CA ARG A 185 -6.93 22.23 30.31
C ARG A 185 -8.24 22.82 30.83
N TRP A 186 -9.31 22.60 30.10
CA TRP A 186 -10.67 22.95 30.45
C TRP A 186 -11.61 21.78 30.19
N ASP A 187 -12.02 21.11 31.27
CA ASP A 187 -12.93 19.97 31.22
C ASP A 187 -14.26 20.33 31.89
N PRO A 188 -15.29 20.73 31.12
CA PRO A 188 -16.61 21.03 31.67
C PRO A 188 -17.33 19.76 32.17
N VAL A 189 -16.95 18.61 31.61
CA VAL A 189 -17.44 17.29 32.02
C VAL A 189 -16.25 16.46 32.50
N PRO A 190 -16.12 16.19 33.81
CA PRO A 190 -15.06 15.35 34.31
C PRO A 190 -15.28 13.93 33.81
N ASN A 191 -14.46 13.48 32.85
CA ASN A 191 -14.43 12.11 32.34
C ASN A 191 -13.13 11.44 32.84
N PRO A 192 -13.15 10.28 33.53
CA PRO A 192 -11.96 9.64 34.04
C PRO A 192 -11.30 8.74 32.99
N GLY A 193 -11.93 8.57 31.80
CA GLY A 193 -11.29 7.98 30.65
C GLY A 193 -10.20 8.92 30.17
N GLU A 194 -8.95 8.52 30.40
CA GLU A 194 -7.79 9.20 29.85
C GLU A 194 -7.90 9.14 28.32
N ARG A 195 -8.18 10.30 27.72
CA ARG A 195 -8.23 10.53 26.26
C ARG A 195 -6.79 10.59 25.76
N ASP A 196 -6.17 9.44 25.61
CA ASP A 196 -4.73 9.34 25.44
C ASP A 196 -4.31 8.90 24.03
N PHE A 197 -3.01 9.03 23.78
CA PHE A 197 -2.38 8.59 22.54
C PHE A 197 -2.59 7.08 22.30
N MET A 198 -2.67 6.27 23.36
CA MET A 198 -2.85 4.83 23.22
C MET A 198 -4.26 4.46 22.75
N GLU A 199 -5.28 5.23 23.15
CA GLU A 199 -6.64 5.12 22.65
C GLU A 199 -6.65 5.27 21.13
N LEU A 200 -5.91 6.24 20.59
CA LEU A 200 -5.74 6.39 19.14
C LEU A 200 -5.11 5.13 18.53
N MET A 201 -4.03 4.61 19.12
CA MET A 201 -3.32 3.44 18.59
C MET A 201 -4.17 2.16 18.58
N TRP A 202 -4.97 1.91 19.62
CA TRP A 202 -5.84 0.74 19.70
C TRP A 202 -6.92 0.69 18.60
N HIS A 203 -7.21 1.82 17.97
CA HIS A 203 -8.11 1.89 16.83
C HIS A 203 -7.44 1.55 15.49
N ASN A 204 -6.13 1.27 15.46
CA ASN A 204 -5.48 0.80 14.24
C ASN A 204 -6.00 -0.61 13.85
N PRO A 205 -6.69 -0.76 12.70
CA PRO A 205 -7.36 -2.01 12.34
C PRO A 205 -6.39 -3.11 11.90
N VAL A 206 -5.13 -2.78 11.60
CA VAL A 206 -4.11 -3.73 11.19
C VAL A 206 -3.42 -4.33 12.41
N TYR A 207 -2.90 -3.48 13.30
CA TYR A 207 -2.14 -3.92 14.47
C TYR A 207 -3.03 -4.33 15.65
N HIS A 208 -4.26 -3.78 15.74
CA HIS A 208 -5.24 -4.09 16.79
C HIS A 208 -6.52 -4.70 16.19
N ARG A 209 -6.38 -5.55 15.16
CA ARG A 209 -7.51 -6.14 14.41
C ARG A 209 -8.63 -6.68 15.28
N ARG A 210 -8.31 -7.29 16.42
CA ARG A 210 -9.31 -7.85 17.35
C ARG A 210 -10.28 -6.81 17.93
N LEU A 211 -9.85 -5.55 18.03
CA LEU A 211 -10.64 -4.43 18.54
C LEU A 211 -11.41 -3.69 17.43
N SER A 212 -11.20 -4.05 16.16
CA SER A 212 -11.83 -3.41 15.00
C SER A 212 -13.03 -4.22 14.46
N SER A 213 -13.82 -3.61 13.57
CA SER A 213 -14.84 -4.31 12.78
C SER A 213 -14.26 -5.32 11.78
N LEU A 214 -12.96 -5.25 11.50
CA LEU A 214 -12.24 -6.24 10.70
C LEU A 214 -11.81 -7.48 11.51
N SER A 215 -12.24 -7.59 12.78
CA SER A 215 -11.98 -8.79 13.57
C SER A 215 -12.70 -10.01 12.97
N PRO A 216 -12.11 -11.22 13.07
CA PRO A 216 -12.78 -12.43 12.57
C PRO A 216 -14.18 -12.66 13.15
N ALA A 217 -14.45 -12.16 14.36
CA ALA A 217 -15.75 -12.28 15.01
C ALA A 217 -16.84 -11.47 14.29
N TRP A 218 -16.49 -10.29 13.76
CA TRP A 218 -17.43 -9.37 13.12
C TRP A 218 -17.46 -9.48 11.59
N MET A 219 -16.40 -10.00 10.98
CA MET A 219 -16.27 -10.16 9.52
C MET A 219 -17.46 -10.88 8.86
N ASN A 220 -18.10 -11.83 9.54
CA ASN A 220 -19.27 -12.53 9.01
C ASN A 220 -20.55 -11.69 9.06
N ALA A 221 -20.64 -10.75 10.00
CA ALA A 221 -21.76 -9.82 10.14
C ALA A 221 -21.64 -8.62 9.18
N CYS A 222 -20.42 -8.29 8.74
CA CYS A 222 -20.21 -7.24 7.75
C CYS A 222 -20.75 -7.63 6.37
N THR A 223 -21.34 -6.68 5.67
CA THR A 223 -21.55 -6.72 4.21
C THR A 223 -20.37 -6.02 3.52
N PHE A 224 -20.03 -6.47 2.31
CA PHE A 224 -18.89 -5.95 1.55
C PHE A 224 -19.26 -5.84 0.08
N ASP A 225 -19.04 -4.66 -0.50
CA ASP A 225 -19.32 -4.38 -1.90
C ASP A 225 -18.15 -3.63 -2.54
N PHE A 226 -17.90 -3.88 -3.82
CA PHE A 226 -16.95 -3.06 -4.57
C PHE A 226 -17.62 -1.72 -4.91
N ASP A 227 -17.02 -0.62 -4.47
CA ASP A 227 -17.45 0.72 -4.87
C ASP A 227 -16.83 1.10 -6.21
N THR A 228 -15.49 1.04 -6.29
CA THR A 228 -14.75 1.27 -7.53
C THR A 228 -13.60 0.30 -7.65
N ILE A 229 -13.37 -0.12 -8.90
CA ILE A 229 -12.35 -1.09 -9.26
C ILE A 229 -11.38 -0.35 -10.18
N THR A 230 -10.21 0.05 -9.66
CA THR A 230 -9.15 0.65 -10.47
C THR A 230 -8.18 -0.43 -10.96
N ALA A 231 -7.27 -0.10 -11.88
CA ALA A 231 -6.27 -1.05 -12.37
C ALA A 231 -5.31 -1.55 -11.27
N THR A 232 -5.10 -0.74 -10.22
CA THR A 232 -4.09 -0.99 -9.18
C THR A 232 -4.68 -1.29 -7.80
N HIS A 233 -5.92 -0.89 -7.54
CA HIS A 233 -6.56 -1.05 -6.24
C HIS A 233 -8.01 -1.53 -6.32
N PHE A 234 -8.42 -2.29 -5.30
CA PHE A 234 -9.81 -2.50 -4.94
C PHE A 234 -10.26 -1.44 -3.93
N ARG A 235 -11.37 -0.75 -4.20
CA ARG A 235 -12.06 0.05 -3.18
C ARG A 235 -13.28 -0.73 -2.71
N VAL A 236 -13.23 -1.19 -1.47
CA VAL A 236 -14.29 -2.01 -0.87
C VAL A 236 -15.03 -1.19 0.17
N HIS A 237 -16.34 -1.04 -0.02
CA HIS A 237 -17.24 -0.52 0.99
C HIS A 237 -17.65 -1.65 1.94
N TYR A 238 -17.77 -1.36 3.23
CA TYR A 238 -18.32 -2.31 4.22
C TYR A 238 -19.36 -1.65 5.10
N VAL A 239 -20.33 -2.45 5.55
CA VAL A 239 -21.35 -2.03 6.53
C VAL A 239 -21.51 -3.13 7.59
N LEU A 240 -21.53 -2.72 8.84
CA LEU A 240 -21.77 -3.54 10.03
C LEU A 240 -22.94 -2.92 10.82
N ALA A 241 -24.11 -3.55 10.72
CA ALA A 241 -25.33 -3.07 11.36
C ALA A 241 -25.41 -3.49 12.83
N GLY A 242 -25.88 -2.58 13.68
CA GLY A 242 -26.13 -2.81 15.10
C GLY A 242 -24.89 -3.04 15.94
N TYR A 243 -23.72 -2.63 15.45
CA TYR A 243 -22.47 -2.66 16.21
C TYR A 243 -21.52 -1.58 15.72
N SER A 244 -20.75 -1.01 16.64
CA SER A 244 -19.59 -0.20 16.33
C SER A 244 -18.40 -0.61 17.20
N SER A 245 -17.23 -0.61 16.58
CA SER A 245 -15.93 -0.77 17.24
C SER A 245 -15.39 0.53 17.83
N ASP A 246 -16.18 1.60 17.89
CA ASP A 246 -15.75 2.87 18.46
C ASP A 246 -15.82 2.88 19.99
N ASN A 247 -14.75 3.31 20.65
CA ASN A 247 -14.74 3.52 22.09
C ASN A 247 -14.87 5.02 22.38
N HIS A 248 -16.09 5.53 22.48
CA HIS A 248 -16.34 6.96 22.66
C HIS A 248 -16.16 7.48 24.10
N GLY A 249 -15.23 6.88 24.85
CA GLY A 249 -14.77 7.38 26.15
C GLY A 249 -15.70 7.06 27.32
N ILE A 250 -16.58 6.05 27.21
CA ILE A 250 -17.39 5.52 28.30
C ILE A 250 -16.71 4.27 28.88
N THR A 251 -15.85 4.45 29.87
CA THR A 251 -14.99 3.39 30.44
C THR A 251 -15.68 2.47 31.46
N SER A 252 -17.00 2.61 31.66
CA SER A 252 -17.65 2.14 32.89
C SER A 252 -18.46 0.84 32.79
N GLN A 253 -18.41 0.12 31.68
CA GLN A 253 -19.23 -1.09 31.49
C GLN A 253 -18.46 -2.27 30.92
N GLU A 254 -18.88 -3.47 31.31
CA GLU A 254 -18.46 -4.78 30.76
C GLU A 254 -18.61 -4.77 29.21
N GLU A 255 -17.90 -5.64 28.49
CA GLU A 255 -17.68 -5.55 27.03
C GLU A 255 -18.92 -5.69 26.10
N ASN A 256 -20.16 -5.65 26.61
CA ASN A 256 -21.36 -6.03 25.84
C ASN A 256 -22.66 -5.17 25.95
N PRO A 257 -22.71 -3.92 26.46
CA PRO A 257 -23.96 -3.14 26.58
C PRO A 257 -24.30 -2.28 25.35
N PHE A 258 -23.39 -2.15 24.39
CA PHE A 258 -23.55 -1.21 23.26
C PHE A 258 -23.96 -1.88 21.95
N GLN A 259 -24.28 -3.19 21.97
CA GLN A 259 -24.86 -3.82 20.80
C GLN A 259 -26.20 -3.13 20.45
N GLY A 260 -26.31 -2.63 19.21
CA GLY A 260 -27.42 -1.84 18.71
C GLY A 260 -27.29 -0.33 18.94
N GLU A 261 -26.27 0.15 19.66
CA GLU A 261 -26.05 1.58 19.94
C GLU A 261 -25.80 2.39 18.66
N ALA A 262 -25.04 1.81 17.74
CA ALA A 262 -24.61 2.45 16.51
C ALA A 262 -24.42 1.43 15.39
N ASP A 263 -24.49 1.91 14.16
CA ASP A 263 -24.04 1.21 12.97
C ASP A 263 -22.61 1.68 12.63
N GLU A 264 -21.87 0.85 11.92
CA GLU A 264 -20.55 1.17 11.40
C GLU A 264 -20.52 0.96 9.88
N GLU A 265 -19.99 1.92 9.14
CA GLU A 265 -19.75 1.81 7.69
C GLU A 265 -18.37 2.37 7.35
N GLY A 266 -17.81 1.97 6.22
CA GLY A 266 -16.50 2.49 5.83
C GLY A 266 -15.93 1.93 4.54
N TRP A 267 -14.68 2.28 4.28
CA TRP A 267 -13.98 1.93 3.04
C TRP A 267 -12.60 1.36 3.31
N LEU A 268 -12.23 0.34 2.54
CA LEU A 268 -10.87 -0.17 2.43
C LEU A 268 -10.32 0.12 1.04
N MET A 269 -9.10 0.62 0.97
CA MET A 269 -8.31 0.66 -0.27
C MET A 269 -7.26 -0.44 -0.21
N ILE A 270 -7.33 -1.41 -1.12
CA ILE A 270 -6.48 -2.61 -1.11
C ILE A 270 -5.71 -2.69 -2.43
N GLU A 271 -4.38 -2.77 -2.38
CA GLU A 271 -3.53 -2.96 -3.55
C GLU A 271 -3.79 -4.34 -4.19
N ARG A 272 -3.91 -4.41 -5.51
CA ARG A 272 -4.27 -5.66 -6.21
C ARG A 272 -3.17 -6.72 -6.21
N GLU A 273 -1.94 -6.31 -6.45
CA GLU A 273 -0.81 -7.24 -6.62
C GLU A 273 -0.39 -7.86 -5.28
N GLY A 274 -0.23 -7.03 -4.25
CA GLY A 274 0.20 -7.46 -2.92
C GLY A 274 -0.93 -7.74 -1.93
N LEU A 275 -2.17 -7.29 -2.21
CA LEU A 275 -3.28 -7.30 -1.25
C LEU A 275 -2.99 -6.54 0.06
N GLY A 276 -2.08 -5.56 0.01
CA GLY A 276 -1.83 -4.67 1.14
C GLY A 276 -2.95 -3.65 1.31
N ILE A 277 -3.37 -3.43 2.56
CA ILE A 277 -4.38 -2.42 2.89
C ILE A 277 -3.67 -1.06 2.92
N GLN A 278 -3.91 -0.23 1.91
CA GLN A 278 -3.36 1.12 1.82
C GLN A 278 -4.08 2.08 2.76
N SER A 279 -5.41 2.00 2.83
CA SER A 279 -6.18 2.85 3.73
C SER A 279 -7.41 2.13 4.26
N TYR A 280 -7.83 2.57 5.44
CA TYR A 280 -9.05 2.15 6.11
C TYR A 280 -9.76 3.38 6.66
N GLU A 281 -11.00 3.57 6.24
CA GLU A 281 -11.89 4.61 6.72
C GLU A 281 -13.08 3.95 7.40
N ARG A 282 -13.51 4.51 8.52
CA ARG A 282 -14.66 4.06 9.31
C ARG A 282 -15.46 5.27 9.75
N LYS A 283 -16.78 5.15 9.67
CA LYS A 283 -17.76 6.04 10.26
C LYS A 283 -18.68 5.24 11.18
N THR A 284 -18.88 5.76 12.38
CA THR A 284 -19.84 5.26 13.34
C THR A 284 -21.03 6.20 13.38
N ILE A 285 -22.24 5.65 13.26
CA ILE A 285 -23.48 6.42 13.22
C ILE A 285 -24.37 5.95 14.36
N ARG A 286 -24.70 6.85 15.28
CA ARG A 286 -25.61 6.57 16.39
C ARG A 286 -26.99 6.12 15.87
N ASN A 287 -27.51 5.02 16.42
CA ASN A 287 -28.87 4.56 16.16
C ASN A 287 -29.89 5.35 17.00
N PRO A 288 -30.70 6.25 16.43
CA PRO A 288 -31.61 7.09 17.22
C PRO A 288 -32.67 6.30 18.01
N GLY A 289 -32.94 5.04 17.64
CA GLY A 289 -33.89 4.17 18.33
C GLY A 289 -33.30 3.42 19.52
N PHE A 290 -31.97 3.40 19.69
CA PHE A 290 -31.36 2.70 20.82
C PHE A 290 -31.45 3.54 22.10
N VAL A 291 -31.84 2.89 23.19
CA VAL A 291 -32.05 3.52 24.50
C VAL A 291 -31.12 2.86 25.49
N TYR A 292 -30.26 3.66 26.14
CA TYR A 292 -29.39 3.17 27.20
C TYR A 292 -30.25 2.62 28.35
N ARG A 293 -30.21 1.30 28.55
CA ARG A 293 -31.05 0.62 29.55
C ARG A 293 -30.66 1.04 30.96
N GLN A 294 -29.37 1.09 31.29
CA GLN A 294 -28.78 1.62 32.53
C GLN A 294 -27.31 2.06 32.26
N ASN A 295 -26.78 3.06 32.98
CA ASN A 295 -25.33 3.41 33.07
C ASN A 295 -24.62 4.19 31.93
N ASN A 296 -25.25 5.11 31.20
CA ASN A 296 -24.47 6.08 30.39
C ASN A 296 -23.97 7.30 31.20
N PHE A 297 -23.93 7.19 32.54
CA PHE A 297 -23.44 8.27 33.39
C PHE A 297 -21.92 8.39 33.32
N VAL A 298 -21.44 9.63 33.21
CA VAL A 298 -20.03 9.94 33.34
C VAL A 298 -19.63 9.90 34.82
N LYS A 299 -18.60 9.11 35.12
CA LYS A 299 -17.98 9.00 36.46
C LYS A 299 -16.83 10.02 36.60
N PRO A 300 -16.34 10.36 37.80
CA PRO A 300 -17.02 10.18 39.08
C PRO A 300 -18.16 11.20 39.25
N GLY A 301 -19.20 10.81 39.99
CA GLY A 301 -20.25 11.73 40.44
C GLY A 301 -21.54 11.74 39.61
N ASN A 302 -21.62 10.98 38.51
CA ASN A 302 -22.85 10.75 37.73
C ASN A 302 -23.61 12.04 37.41
N ARG A 303 -22.88 13.14 37.14
CA ARG A 303 -23.48 14.47 36.92
C ARG A 303 -24.00 14.64 35.49
N PHE A 304 -23.43 13.90 34.57
CA PHE A 304 -23.77 13.92 33.15
C PHE A 304 -24.10 12.52 32.66
N ARG A 305 -25.03 12.43 31.72
CA ARG A 305 -25.18 11.31 30.81
C ARG A 305 -24.43 11.62 29.52
N ALA A 306 -23.73 10.65 28.96
CA ALA A 306 -23.05 10.77 27.68
C ALA A 306 -23.76 9.93 26.62
N GLU A 307 -23.90 10.48 25.43
CA GLU A 307 -24.46 9.79 24.28
C GLU A 307 -23.56 10.02 23.07
N LEU A 308 -23.16 8.92 22.42
CA LEU A 308 -22.46 9.00 21.14
C LEU A 308 -23.38 9.66 20.10
N VAL A 309 -22.81 10.56 19.30
CA VAL A 309 -23.48 11.11 18.12
C VAL A 309 -22.92 10.47 16.86
N GLU A 310 -21.60 10.58 16.70
CA GLU A 310 -20.87 10.09 15.54
C GLU A 310 -19.42 9.82 15.90
N GLY A 311 -18.81 8.93 15.14
CA GLY A 311 -17.38 8.63 15.21
C GLY A 311 -16.81 8.52 13.81
N GLN A 312 -15.54 8.88 13.65
CA GLN A 312 -14.81 8.72 12.40
C GLN A 312 -13.38 8.29 12.70
N LEU A 313 -12.85 7.41 11.88
CA LEU A 313 -11.49 6.91 11.96
C LEU A 313 -10.94 6.78 10.54
N ARG A 314 -9.70 7.22 10.36
CA ARG A 314 -8.94 7.07 9.12
C ARG A 314 -7.55 6.58 9.46
N CYS A 315 -7.15 5.50 8.82
CA CYS A 315 -5.81 4.94 8.89
C CYS A 315 -5.24 4.89 7.47
N ASP A 316 -4.08 5.52 7.25
CA ASP A 316 -3.37 5.46 5.98
C ASP A 316 -1.98 4.82 6.17
N PHE A 317 -1.59 4.00 5.21
CA PHE A 317 -0.32 3.31 5.18
C PHE A 317 0.50 3.72 3.94
N ILE A 318 1.82 3.77 4.09
CA ILE A 318 2.76 4.02 3.01
C ILE A 318 3.55 2.76 2.69
N LYS A 319 3.82 2.52 1.40
CA LYS A 319 4.61 1.39 0.95
C LYS A 319 6.08 1.81 0.80
N LEU A 320 6.96 1.17 1.55
CA LEU A 320 8.41 1.39 1.52
C LEU A 320 9.11 0.03 1.38
N ASN A 321 10.00 -0.10 0.40
CA ASN A 321 10.73 -1.34 0.12
C ASN A 321 9.82 -2.58 0.03
N GLY A 322 8.61 -2.41 -0.56
CA GLY A 322 7.63 -3.48 -0.72
C GLY A 322 6.74 -3.78 0.49
N ARG A 323 6.96 -3.12 1.64
CA ARG A 323 6.18 -3.32 2.87
C ARG A 323 5.35 -2.09 3.24
N TRP A 324 4.21 -2.30 3.89
CA TRP A 324 3.30 -1.25 4.35
C TRP A 324 3.59 -0.83 5.80
N TYR A 325 3.64 0.48 6.03
CA TYR A 325 3.93 1.11 7.33
C TYR A 325 2.88 2.16 7.66
N LEU A 326 2.55 2.31 8.95
CA LEU A 326 1.61 3.34 9.42
C LEU A 326 2.15 4.74 9.10
N SER A 327 1.40 5.51 8.31
CA SER A 327 1.73 6.90 7.98
C SER A 327 0.78 7.90 8.61
N ARG A 328 -0.48 7.52 8.82
CA ARG A 328 -1.48 8.37 9.44
C ARG A 328 -2.49 7.55 10.22
N LEU A 329 -2.86 8.05 11.39
CA LEU A 329 -3.99 7.56 12.16
C LEU A 329 -4.75 8.77 12.71
N GLN A 330 -5.96 8.98 12.23
CA GLN A 330 -6.84 10.06 12.66
C GLN A 330 -8.11 9.46 13.22
N ARG A 331 -8.55 9.99 14.35
CA ARG A 331 -9.81 9.60 14.97
C ARG A 331 -10.51 10.84 15.51
N GLN A 332 -11.82 10.88 15.33
CA GLN A 332 -12.66 11.84 16.01
C GLN A 332 -13.97 11.20 16.43
N TYR A 333 -14.52 11.64 17.55
CA TYR A 333 -15.87 11.25 17.95
C TYR A 333 -16.54 12.40 18.67
N THR A 334 -17.86 12.45 18.55
CA THR A 334 -18.70 13.49 19.16
C THR A 334 -19.65 12.84 20.16
N ASN A 335 -19.65 13.35 21.39
CA ASN A 335 -20.60 13.00 22.42
C ASN A 335 -21.49 14.19 22.79
N GLU A 336 -22.75 13.92 23.05
CA GLU A 336 -23.65 14.84 23.74
C GLU A 336 -23.72 14.51 25.23
N TYR A 337 -23.60 15.55 26.05
CA TYR A 337 -23.67 15.47 27.49
C TYR A 337 -24.89 16.19 28.02
N GLN A 338 -25.73 15.44 28.73
CA GLN A 338 -26.95 15.94 29.36
C GLN A 338 -26.77 15.93 30.88
N ALA A 339 -26.94 17.09 31.53
CA ALA A 339 -26.89 17.16 32.99
C ALA A 339 -28.03 16.33 33.59
N VAL A 340 -27.79 15.52 34.61
CA VAL A 340 -28.83 14.63 35.17
C VAL A 340 -29.98 15.42 35.81
N PHE A 341 -29.69 16.60 36.33
CA PHE A 341 -30.66 17.59 36.79
C PHE A 341 -30.15 18.98 36.38
N PRO A 342 -30.88 19.79 35.59
CA PRO A 342 -32.29 19.63 35.18
C PRO A 342 -32.55 18.89 33.84
N GLN A 343 -31.70 17.94 33.41
CA GLN A 343 -31.89 17.20 32.12
C GLN A 343 -31.80 18.08 30.86
N LEU A 344 -30.99 19.14 30.91
CA LEU A 344 -30.70 19.97 29.74
C LEU A 344 -29.43 19.48 29.04
N LYS A 345 -29.44 19.43 27.70
CA LYS A 345 -28.21 19.31 26.90
C LYS A 345 -27.28 20.43 27.34
N THR A 346 -26.14 20.04 27.90
CA THR A 346 -25.23 21.00 28.53
C THR A 346 -24.00 21.18 27.65
N TYR A 347 -23.48 20.09 27.07
CA TYR A 347 -22.29 20.13 26.23
C TYR A 347 -22.41 19.19 25.04
N GLN A 348 -21.85 19.60 23.92
CA GLN A 348 -21.47 18.75 22.80
C GLN A 348 -19.95 18.83 22.72
N ILE A 349 -19.28 17.70 22.87
CA ILE A 349 -17.81 17.65 22.85
C ILE A 349 -17.39 16.71 21.73
N ARG A 350 -16.65 17.24 20.77
CA ARG A 350 -15.95 16.46 19.76
C ARG A 350 -14.49 16.36 20.15
N SER A 351 -14.01 15.15 20.38
CA SER A 351 -12.60 14.86 20.64
C SER A 351 -11.93 14.49 19.33
N VAL A 352 -10.78 15.09 19.02
CA VAL A 352 -10.00 14.84 17.80
C VAL A 352 -8.60 14.39 18.18
N PHE A 353 -8.09 13.37 17.49
CA PHE A 353 -6.78 12.76 17.68
C PHE A 353 -6.16 12.47 16.33
N GLU A 354 -4.90 12.85 16.16
CA GLU A 354 -4.19 12.72 14.90
C GLU A 354 -2.75 12.30 15.17
N TRP A 355 -2.30 11.26 14.49
CA TRP A 355 -0.90 10.92 14.32
C TRP A 355 -0.58 10.97 12.83
N THR A 356 0.55 11.59 12.50
CA THR A 356 1.11 11.57 11.14
C THR A 356 2.60 11.30 11.19
N SER A 357 3.08 10.46 10.29
CA SER A 357 4.49 10.15 10.10
C SER A 357 4.82 10.18 8.62
N GLN A 358 5.95 10.80 8.30
CA GLN A 358 6.49 10.86 6.93
C GLN A 358 7.78 10.04 6.79
N TYR A 359 8.32 9.53 7.90
CA TYR A 359 9.59 8.85 7.95
C TYR A 359 9.52 7.70 8.94
N VAL A 360 9.87 6.51 8.47
CA VAL A 360 10.03 5.31 9.28
C VAL A 360 11.44 4.77 9.11
N THR A 361 11.97 4.19 10.18
CA THR A 361 13.29 3.57 10.17
C THR A 361 13.29 2.33 11.03
N HIS A 362 14.15 1.38 10.68
CA HIS A 362 14.48 0.23 11.52
C HIS A 362 15.72 0.50 12.38
N GLU A 363 16.42 1.61 12.12
CA GLU A 363 17.57 2.00 12.91
C GLU A 363 17.12 2.54 14.27
N ARG A 364 17.91 2.21 15.29
CA ARG A 364 17.74 2.77 16.63
C ARG A 364 17.91 4.30 16.56
N PRO A 365 17.07 5.09 17.26
CA PRO A 365 17.30 6.52 17.39
C PRO A 365 18.72 6.75 17.94
N GLN A 366 19.59 7.39 17.15
CA GLN A 366 21.00 7.60 17.50
C GLN A 366 21.22 8.69 18.56
N ASP A 367 20.16 9.42 18.93
CA ASP A 367 20.21 10.42 19.99
C ASP A 367 19.92 9.76 21.35
N PRO A 368 20.95 9.56 22.19
CA PRO A 368 20.76 9.00 23.52
C PRO A 368 20.03 9.98 24.45
N GLU A 369 19.96 11.30 24.21
CA GLU A 369 19.21 12.24 25.07
C GLU A 369 17.70 12.12 24.87
N LEU A 370 17.24 11.88 23.64
CA LEU A 370 15.85 11.47 23.33
C LEU A 370 15.44 10.15 24.01
N VAL A 371 16.45 9.35 24.43
CA VAL A 371 16.34 8.07 25.13
C VAL A 371 16.63 8.21 26.64
N PHE A 372 17.39 9.21 27.06
CA PHE A 372 17.72 9.46 28.46
C PHE A 372 16.63 10.24 29.18
N ASP A 373 15.77 10.99 28.48
CA ASP A 373 14.48 11.44 29.02
C ASP A 373 13.50 10.27 29.23
N PHE A 374 13.78 9.12 28.63
CA PHE A 374 13.01 7.89 28.75
C PHE A 374 13.27 7.17 30.10
N GLN A 375 14.50 7.12 30.61
CA GLN A 375 14.86 6.27 31.76
C GLN A 375 14.45 6.78 33.17
N PRO A 376 14.61 8.07 33.55
CA PRO A 376 14.24 8.55 34.88
C PRO A 376 12.73 8.56 35.13
N GLN A 377 11.93 8.72 34.07
CA GLN A 377 10.46 8.77 34.15
C GLN A 377 9.81 7.38 34.09
N LEU A 378 10.49 6.36 33.56
CA LEU A 378 10.05 4.96 33.64
C LEU A 378 10.14 4.39 35.05
N ARG A 379 11.16 4.78 35.84
CA ARG A 379 11.31 4.34 37.24
C ARG A 379 10.22 4.84 38.18
N THR A 380 9.48 5.88 37.81
CA THR A 380 8.38 6.41 38.64
C THR A 380 7.02 5.76 38.33
N LEU A 381 6.86 5.10 37.18
CA LEU A 381 5.59 4.48 36.74
C LEU A 381 5.33 3.07 37.29
N THR A 382 6.28 2.48 38.04
CA THR A 382 6.05 1.28 38.86
C THR A 382 5.37 1.60 40.20
N THR A 383 5.09 2.86 40.48
CA THR A 383 4.42 3.33 41.70
C THR A 383 2.91 3.51 41.44
N PRO A 384 2.00 3.25 42.39
CA PRO A 384 0.58 3.12 42.09
C PRO A 384 -0.02 4.43 41.54
N LYS A 385 -0.44 4.42 40.27
CA LYS A 385 -1.51 5.13 39.52
C LYS A 385 -2.04 6.53 39.95
N ARG A 386 -1.53 7.22 40.98
CA ARG A 386 -2.28 8.29 41.65
C ARG A 386 -1.67 9.68 41.65
N VAL A 387 -0.45 9.88 41.15
CA VAL A 387 0.27 11.16 41.40
C VAL A 387 0.64 11.94 40.13
N LEU A 388 0.61 11.37 38.92
CA LEU A 388 1.06 12.08 37.71
C LEU A 388 -0.06 12.70 36.86
N SER A 389 -1.35 12.51 37.22
CA SER A 389 -2.50 12.90 36.39
C SER A 389 -2.78 14.41 36.26
N GLN A 390 -1.92 15.29 36.79
CA GLN A 390 -2.15 16.75 36.77
C GLN A 390 -1.03 17.60 36.16
N THR A 391 0.16 17.06 35.87
CA THR A 391 1.30 17.91 35.45
C THR A 391 2.07 17.43 34.22
N LEU A 392 2.01 16.14 33.86
CA LEU A 392 2.63 15.57 32.67
C LEU A 392 1.68 14.52 32.08
N PRO A 393 1.60 14.34 30.74
CA PRO A 393 0.98 13.13 30.21
C PRO A 393 1.74 11.92 30.78
N PRO A 394 1.05 10.83 31.18
CA PRO A 394 1.74 9.58 31.47
C PRO A 394 2.57 9.19 30.25
N ILE A 395 3.84 8.80 30.46
CA ILE A 395 4.55 8.05 29.43
C ILE A 395 3.84 6.70 29.34
N TYR A 396 3.16 6.46 28.23
CA TYR A 396 2.44 5.23 27.99
C TYR A 396 3.38 4.20 27.37
N GLY A 397 3.59 3.12 28.11
CA GLY A 397 4.34 1.97 27.63
C GLY A 397 4.59 1.01 28.79
N GLY A 398 3.78 -0.06 28.87
CA GLY A 398 4.22 -1.22 29.62
C GLY A 398 5.57 -1.66 29.06
N ASP A 399 6.59 -1.71 29.92
CA ASP A 399 7.94 -2.20 29.63
C ASP A 399 8.73 -1.39 28.59
N ALA A 400 8.60 -0.05 28.54
CA ALA A 400 9.28 0.76 27.52
C ALA A 400 10.83 0.60 27.51
N GLU A 401 11.44 0.28 28.65
CA GLU A 401 12.88 -0.06 28.73
C GLU A 401 13.19 -1.41 28.06
N ARG A 402 12.35 -2.42 28.28
CA ARG A 402 12.43 -3.70 27.56
C ARG A 402 12.16 -3.53 26.08
N LEU A 403 11.16 -2.74 25.70
CA LEU A 403 10.81 -2.47 24.31
C LEU A 403 11.97 -1.74 23.59
N TYR A 404 12.58 -0.75 24.25
CA TYR A 404 13.74 -0.07 23.71
C TYR A 404 14.96 -1.00 23.57
N GLN A 405 15.23 -1.85 24.57
CA GLN A 405 16.26 -2.89 24.47
C GLN A 405 15.94 -3.91 23.37
N GLU A 406 14.68 -4.30 23.23
CA GLU A 406 14.22 -5.24 22.20
C GLU A 406 14.33 -4.63 20.80
N VAL A 407 14.17 -3.32 20.59
CA VAL A 407 14.44 -2.66 19.30
C VAL A 407 15.94 -2.45 19.07
N GLY A 408 16.72 -2.24 20.15
CA GLY A 408 18.16 -2.01 20.09
C GLY A 408 19.05 -3.26 20.09
N ALA A 409 18.50 -4.45 20.37
CA ALA A 409 19.22 -5.72 20.34
C ALA A 409 19.35 -6.33 18.92
N TRP A 410 18.99 -5.56 17.90
CA TRP A 410 19.08 -5.94 16.48
C TRP A 410 20.44 -5.48 15.93
N GLU A 411 21.51 -6.17 16.35
CA GLU A 411 22.76 -6.27 15.59
C GLU A 411 22.97 -7.72 15.14
#